data_AF-A0AAU0MP39-F1
#
_entry.id   AF-A0AAU0MP39-F1
#
_cell.length_a   1.000
_cell.length_b   1.000
_cell.length_c   1.000
_cell.angle_alpha   90.00
_cell.angle_beta   90.00
_cell.angle_gamma   90.00
#
_symmetry.space_group_name_H-M   'P 1'
#
loop_
_entity.id
_entity.type
_entity.pdbx_description
1 polymer ?
#
loop_
_entity_poly.entity_id
_entity_poly.type
_entity_poly.pdbx_seq_one_letter_code
_entity_poly.pdbx_strand_id
1 'polypeptide(L)'
;MPAIAMTPAEVSDYIAQSGRDAWTVPDVPADTPRRKIEKVGIIGAGTMGGGISMNFATAGIPVIILEQKQDALDRGLKTVRGHYQRSADKGRFPVEEVEERMGRLIGTLSMEDFADCDLIIEAVFEDMDLKKKIFTDLDRVMKPGAILATNTSALDIDEIASVTKRPEDVIGLHFFSPANVMKLLEIVRADHTADDVIATCMDLAKTINKIAVLVGVCPGFVGNRILFARQTQAQKLVAKGAMPWDVDAALNAFGFRMGPYQMSDLAGLDIGWKKGAKTANPIRDELCELDRRGQKTGAGYYDYDENRRPIPSEVTAKIIREITGVEAGAAPAQDEIIAACIHPMINEGLKILEEKKAQRASDIDIVWLNGYGWPADKGGPMLYGDMVGAEAVLATMERLGAEDERFAPSETLKRLAKDGGRFTEVQPG
;
A
#
# COMPACT_ATOMS: atom_id res chain seq x y z
N MET A 1 24.22 -18.61 6.68
CA MET A 1 23.47 -19.52 7.58
C MET A 1 22.42 -20.24 6.76
N PRO A 2 22.18 -21.55 6.99
CA PRO A 2 21.22 -22.32 6.21
C PRO A 2 19.79 -21.81 6.44
N ALA A 3 18.94 -22.04 5.44
CA ALA A 3 17.50 -21.92 5.55
C ALA A 3 16.97 -22.53 6.87
N ILE A 4 16.04 -21.83 7.53
CA ILE A 4 15.36 -22.36 8.70
C ILE A 4 14.04 -23.02 8.31
N ALA A 5 13.69 -24.10 8.98
CA ALA A 5 12.33 -24.62 8.97
C ALA A 5 11.61 -24.11 10.21
N MET A 6 10.39 -23.60 10.05
CA MET A 6 9.52 -23.24 11.17
C MET A 6 8.23 -24.03 11.09
N THR A 7 7.75 -24.44 12.26
CA THR A 7 6.41 -24.99 12.41
C THR A 7 5.35 -23.90 12.24
N PRO A 8 4.11 -24.25 11.88
CA PRO A 8 3.02 -23.28 11.80
C PRO A 8 2.80 -22.50 13.11
N ALA A 9 3.06 -23.13 14.26
CA ALA A 9 2.96 -22.49 15.57
C ALA A 9 4.03 -21.40 15.76
N GLU A 10 5.28 -21.68 15.42
CA GLU A 10 6.38 -20.70 15.51
C GLU A 10 6.15 -19.51 14.57
N VAL A 11 5.62 -19.75 13.36
CA VAL A 11 5.25 -18.66 12.43
C VAL A 11 4.13 -17.80 13.01
N SER A 12 3.10 -18.44 13.59
CA SER A 12 2.00 -17.73 14.26
C SER A 12 2.50 -16.89 15.44
N ASP A 13 3.39 -17.44 16.27
CA ASP A 13 3.97 -16.72 17.42
C ASP A 13 4.82 -15.52 16.97
N TYR A 14 5.61 -15.69 15.91
CA TYR A 14 6.35 -14.60 15.28
C TYR A 14 5.43 -13.48 14.79
N ILE A 15 4.34 -13.81 14.07
CA ILE A 15 3.38 -12.84 13.56
C ILE A 15 2.73 -12.09 14.73
N ALA A 16 2.32 -12.82 15.78
CA ALA A 16 1.68 -12.23 16.94
C ALA A 16 2.62 -11.28 17.70
N GLN A 17 3.89 -11.63 17.84
CA GLN A 17 4.90 -10.78 18.47
C GLN A 17 5.20 -9.56 17.60
N SER A 18 5.44 -9.74 16.30
CA SER A 18 5.66 -8.67 15.32
C SER A 18 4.50 -7.65 15.34
N GLY A 19 3.26 -8.13 15.46
CA GLY A 19 2.08 -7.27 15.55
C GLY A 19 2.00 -6.46 16.84
N ARG A 20 2.58 -6.94 17.94
CA ARG A 20 2.72 -6.16 19.19
C ARG A 20 3.84 -5.14 19.05
N ASP A 21 4.98 -5.55 18.48
CA ASP A 21 6.17 -4.71 18.35
C ASP A 21 5.92 -3.51 17.45
N ALA A 22 5.15 -3.67 16.37
CA ALA A 22 4.77 -2.60 15.44
C ALA A 22 4.12 -1.38 16.13
N TRP A 23 3.48 -1.55 17.28
CA TRP A 23 2.89 -0.45 18.07
C TRP A 23 3.90 0.34 18.89
N THR A 24 5.12 -0.16 19.04
CA THR A 24 6.19 0.47 19.80
C THR A 24 7.12 1.20 18.84
N VAL A 25 7.32 2.49 19.10
CA VAL A 25 8.22 3.36 18.35
C VAL A 25 9.42 3.68 19.26
N PRO A 26 10.58 3.04 19.10
CA PRO A 26 11.65 3.08 20.12
C PRO A 26 12.20 4.47 20.42
N ASP A 27 12.17 5.37 19.45
CA ASP A 27 12.68 6.74 19.58
C ASP A 27 11.61 7.77 19.99
N VAL A 28 10.36 7.35 20.19
CA VAL A 28 9.28 8.19 20.73
C VAL A 28 8.99 7.75 22.17
N PRO A 29 9.27 8.58 23.19
CA PRO A 29 9.01 8.24 24.58
C PRO A 29 7.56 7.80 24.84
N ALA A 30 7.37 6.80 25.69
CA ALA A 30 6.04 6.27 25.99
C ALA A 30 5.12 7.31 26.68
N ASP A 31 5.70 8.28 27.38
CA ASP A 31 5.04 9.38 28.10
C ASP A 31 4.86 10.65 27.26
N THR A 32 5.26 10.64 25.98
CA THR A 32 5.03 11.75 25.05
C THR A 32 3.56 12.20 25.08
N PRO A 33 3.22 13.48 25.24
CA PRO A 33 1.83 13.90 25.28
C PRO A 33 1.11 13.56 23.97
N ARG A 34 -0.17 13.19 24.05
CA ARG A 34 -1.02 12.99 22.87
C ARG A 34 -1.92 14.20 22.66
N ARG A 35 -2.09 14.61 21.41
CA ARG A 35 -3.08 15.62 21.02
C ARG A 35 -4.46 14.97 21.01
N LYS A 36 -5.46 15.71 21.47
CA LYS A 36 -6.84 15.23 21.48
C LYS A 36 -7.43 15.36 20.08
N ILE A 37 -8.00 14.28 19.55
CA ILE A 37 -8.69 14.27 18.24
C ILE A 37 -10.19 14.09 18.48
N GLU A 38 -10.94 15.19 18.41
CA GLU A 38 -12.40 15.22 18.57
C GLU A 38 -13.12 15.47 17.26
N LYS A 39 -12.46 16.13 16.29
CA LYS A 39 -13.03 16.40 14.97
C LYS A 39 -11.99 16.24 13.87
N VAL A 40 -12.37 15.53 12.80
CA VAL A 40 -11.51 15.24 11.66
C VAL A 40 -12.05 15.92 10.40
N GLY A 41 -11.19 16.57 9.63
CA GLY A 41 -11.48 16.98 8.26
C GLY A 41 -10.94 15.97 7.25
N ILE A 42 -11.62 15.79 6.12
CA ILE A 42 -11.17 14.98 4.99
C ILE A 42 -11.32 15.80 3.71
N ILE A 43 -10.26 15.86 2.89
CA ILE A 43 -10.30 16.54 1.59
C ILE A 43 -10.47 15.51 0.48
N GLY A 44 -11.57 15.63 -0.26
CA GLY A 44 -11.98 14.74 -1.33
C GLY A 44 -13.07 13.76 -0.87
N ALA A 45 -14.19 13.74 -1.58
CA ALA A 45 -15.32 12.84 -1.30
C ALA A 45 -15.31 11.56 -2.17
N GLY A 46 -14.19 11.27 -2.84
CA GLY A 46 -14.00 10.09 -3.69
C GLY A 46 -13.88 8.78 -2.90
N THR A 47 -13.46 7.71 -3.57
CA THR A 47 -13.37 6.36 -2.98
C THR A 47 -12.54 6.32 -1.70
N MET A 48 -11.36 6.94 -1.71
CA MET A 48 -10.47 6.97 -0.54
C MET A 48 -11.05 7.86 0.56
N GLY A 49 -11.34 9.13 0.27
CA GLY A 49 -11.86 10.05 1.29
C GLY A 49 -13.17 9.59 1.93
N GLY A 50 -14.11 9.02 1.15
CA GLY A 50 -15.31 8.39 1.69
C GLY A 50 -15.00 7.20 2.61
N GLY A 51 -14.12 6.29 2.18
CA GLY A 51 -13.70 5.14 2.99
C GLY A 51 -12.93 5.54 4.26
N ILE A 52 -12.08 6.56 4.19
CA ILE A 52 -11.35 7.12 5.35
C ILE A 52 -12.36 7.73 6.33
N SER A 53 -13.29 8.55 5.85
CA SER A 53 -14.36 9.14 6.66
C SER A 53 -15.16 8.09 7.42
N MET A 54 -15.43 6.94 6.81
CA MET A 54 -16.14 5.85 7.47
C MET A 54 -15.41 5.27 8.69
N ASN A 55 -14.07 5.25 8.68
CA ASN A 55 -13.30 4.74 9.82
C ASN A 55 -13.50 5.62 11.05
N PHE A 56 -13.45 6.94 10.87
CA PHE A 56 -13.65 7.92 11.96
C PHE A 56 -15.10 7.97 12.44
N ALA A 57 -16.07 8.05 11.53
CA ALA A 57 -17.48 8.09 11.90
C ALA A 57 -17.93 6.80 12.61
N THR A 58 -17.40 5.64 12.22
CA THR A 58 -17.65 4.37 12.92
C THR A 58 -17.04 4.36 14.33
N ALA A 59 -15.89 5.02 14.53
CA ALA A 59 -15.29 5.20 15.84
C ALA A 59 -15.96 6.30 16.69
N GLY A 60 -17.04 6.93 16.18
CA GLY A 60 -17.77 7.96 16.89
C GLY A 60 -17.22 9.38 16.73
N ILE A 61 -16.19 9.58 15.89
CA ILE A 61 -15.53 10.86 15.68
C ILE A 61 -16.24 11.62 14.53
N PRO A 62 -16.75 12.85 14.77
CA PRO A 62 -17.29 13.73 13.73
C PRO A 62 -16.30 14.01 12.61
N VAL A 63 -16.80 14.00 11.37
CA VAL A 63 -16.01 14.22 10.15
C VAL A 63 -16.62 15.34 9.30
N ILE A 64 -15.79 16.29 8.90
CA ILE A 64 -16.11 17.27 7.85
C ILE A 64 -15.47 16.80 6.54
N ILE A 65 -16.25 16.70 5.46
CA ILE A 65 -15.77 16.24 4.15
C ILE A 65 -15.84 17.40 3.16
N LEU A 66 -14.69 17.88 2.72
CA LEU A 66 -14.58 18.91 1.69
C LEU A 66 -14.56 18.30 0.30
N GLU A 67 -15.33 18.87 -0.61
CA GLU A 67 -15.27 18.59 -2.04
C GLU A 67 -15.42 19.89 -2.86
N GLN A 68 -14.94 19.91 -4.10
CA GLN A 68 -14.98 21.12 -4.93
C GLN A 68 -16.37 21.40 -5.53
N LYS A 69 -17.18 20.36 -5.73
CA LYS A 69 -18.48 20.47 -6.40
C LYS A 69 -19.55 19.72 -5.63
N GLN A 70 -20.74 20.33 -5.50
CA GLN A 70 -21.86 19.74 -4.78
C GLN A 70 -22.26 18.36 -5.35
N ASP A 71 -22.27 18.21 -6.67
CA ASP A 71 -22.63 16.94 -7.31
C ASP A 71 -21.63 15.82 -6.97
N ALA A 72 -20.34 16.14 -6.85
CA ALA A 72 -19.31 15.20 -6.42
C ALA A 72 -19.45 14.84 -4.93
N LEU A 73 -19.73 15.83 -4.08
CA LEU A 73 -19.98 15.64 -2.66
C LEU A 73 -21.17 14.71 -2.42
N ASP A 74 -22.30 14.98 -3.07
CA ASP A 74 -23.53 14.19 -2.96
C ASP A 74 -23.31 12.74 -3.42
N ARG A 75 -22.56 12.55 -4.51
CA ARG A 75 -22.18 11.21 -4.98
C ARG A 75 -21.30 10.48 -3.97
N GLY A 76 -20.33 11.16 -3.38
CA GLY A 76 -19.45 10.61 -2.34
C GLY A 76 -20.24 10.15 -1.12
N LEU A 77 -21.08 11.03 -0.56
CA LEU A 77 -21.93 10.74 0.59
C LEU A 77 -22.94 9.61 0.30
N LYS A 78 -23.52 9.58 -0.90
CA LYS A 78 -24.40 8.48 -1.34
C LYS A 78 -23.65 7.14 -1.39
N THR A 79 -22.40 7.15 -1.85
CA THR A 79 -21.55 5.97 -1.90
C THR A 79 -21.25 5.46 -0.49
N VAL A 80 -20.86 6.35 0.43
CA VAL A 80 -20.63 6.03 1.84
C VAL A 80 -21.88 5.42 2.49
N ARG A 81 -23.04 6.05 2.32
CA ARG A 81 -24.33 5.50 2.79
C ARG A 81 -24.58 4.09 2.24
N GLY A 82 -24.34 3.88 0.94
CA GLY A 82 -24.49 2.57 0.31
C GLY A 82 -23.51 1.51 0.85
N HIS A 83 -22.33 1.90 1.33
CA HIS A 83 -21.41 0.99 2.02
C HIS A 83 -21.91 0.63 3.42
N TYR A 84 -22.42 1.60 4.18
CA TYR A 84 -23.02 1.34 5.49
C TYR A 84 -24.25 0.45 5.38
N GLN A 85 -25.18 0.76 4.48
CA GLN A 85 -26.39 -0.03 4.28
C GLN A 85 -26.06 -1.49 3.95
N ARG A 86 -25.16 -1.74 2.98
CA ARG A 86 -24.72 -3.09 2.65
C ARG A 86 -24.06 -3.84 3.80
N SER A 87 -23.44 -3.13 4.73
CA SER A 87 -22.82 -3.74 5.91
C SER A 87 -23.88 -4.09 6.96
N ALA A 88 -24.86 -3.21 7.17
CA ALA A 88 -25.99 -3.44 8.05
C ALA A 88 -26.90 -4.57 7.55
N ASP A 89 -27.21 -4.61 6.25
CA ASP A 89 -27.99 -5.67 5.61
C ASP A 89 -27.33 -7.06 5.77
N LYS A 90 -26.01 -7.09 5.92
CA LYS A 90 -25.21 -8.30 6.19
C LYS A 90 -25.07 -8.61 7.68
N GLY A 91 -25.79 -7.90 8.55
CA GLY A 91 -25.78 -8.08 10.00
C GLY A 91 -24.47 -7.68 10.68
N ARG A 92 -23.65 -6.81 10.06
CA ARG A 92 -22.42 -6.34 10.71
C ARG A 92 -22.69 -5.37 11.87
N PHE A 93 -23.81 -4.67 11.83
CA PHE A 93 -24.35 -3.79 12.86
C PHE A 93 -25.84 -3.50 12.55
N PRO A 94 -26.64 -3.00 13.51
CA PRO A 94 -28.05 -2.63 13.33
C PRO A 94 -28.28 -1.57 12.23
N VAL A 95 -29.37 -1.65 11.47
CA VAL A 95 -29.68 -0.75 10.34
C VAL A 95 -29.84 0.71 10.79
N GLU A 96 -30.24 0.92 12.02
CA GLU A 96 -30.50 2.18 12.69
C GLU A 96 -29.20 2.95 12.91
N GLU A 97 -28.09 2.23 13.11
CA GLU A 97 -26.76 2.85 13.21
C GLU A 97 -26.28 3.45 11.88
N VAL A 98 -26.92 3.14 10.74
CA VAL A 98 -26.58 3.79 9.46
C VAL A 98 -26.82 5.30 9.57
N GLU A 99 -27.95 5.72 10.12
CA GLU A 99 -28.25 7.15 10.29
C GLU A 99 -27.34 7.80 11.32
N GLU A 100 -27.02 7.10 12.41
CA GLU A 100 -26.08 7.63 13.42
C GLU A 100 -24.69 7.88 12.84
N ARG A 101 -24.18 6.95 12.03
CA ARG A 101 -22.85 7.10 11.39
C ARG A 101 -22.89 8.16 10.30
N MET A 102 -23.96 8.22 9.52
CA MET A 102 -24.13 9.29 8.51
C MET A 102 -24.29 10.66 9.16
N GLY A 103 -24.95 10.76 10.32
CA GLY A 103 -25.13 12.02 11.06
C GLY A 103 -23.82 12.61 11.60
N ARG A 104 -22.74 11.82 11.65
CA ARG A 104 -21.39 12.29 11.99
C ARG A 104 -20.62 12.83 10.77
N LEU A 105 -21.14 12.68 9.55
CA LEU A 105 -20.51 13.11 8.31
C LEU A 105 -21.17 14.40 7.82
N ILE A 106 -20.42 15.49 7.85
CA ILE A 106 -20.88 16.81 7.40
C ILE A 106 -20.13 17.16 6.12
N GLY A 107 -20.85 17.26 5.00
CA GLY A 107 -20.27 17.69 3.73
C GLY A 107 -20.12 19.21 3.65
N THR A 108 -19.04 19.70 3.05
CA THR A 108 -18.81 21.12 2.79
C THR A 108 -18.13 21.36 1.44
N LEU A 109 -18.24 22.58 0.94
CA LEU A 109 -17.49 23.12 -0.20
C LEU A 109 -16.48 24.21 0.23
N SER A 110 -16.39 24.49 1.54
CA SER A 110 -15.56 25.56 2.10
C SER A 110 -14.40 24.98 2.92
N MET A 111 -13.17 25.37 2.58
CA MET A 111 -11.99 25.01 3.36
C MET A 111 -12.04 25.60 4.78
N GLU A 112 -12.66 26.77 4.95
CA GLU A 112 -12.72 27.50 6.23
C GLU A 112 -13.47 26.71 7.33
N ASP A 113 -14.31 25.74 6.95
CA ASP A 113 -15.02 24.87 7.90
C ASP A 113 -14.08 23.90 8.64
N PHE A 114 -12.81 23.80 8.23
CA PHE A 114 -11.79 23.03 8.95
C PHE A 114 -11.09 23.80 10.08
N ALA A 115 -11.42 25.08 10.30
CA ALA A 115 -10.73 25.91 11.28
C ALA A 115 -10.67 25.30 12.69
N ASP A 116 -11.71 24.54 13.09
CA ASP A 116 -11.81 23.91 14.41
C ASP A 116 -11.49 22.41 14.44
N CYS A 117 -11.14 21.79 13.31
CA CYS A 117 -10.70 20.40 13.24
C CYS A 117 -9.35 20.18 13.95
N ASP A 118 -9.18 19.00 14.56
CA ASP A 118 -7.94 18.59 15.24
C ASP A 118 -6.97 17.85 14.31
N LEU A 119 -7.50 17.22 13.26
CA LEU A 119 -6.76 16.49 12.23
C LEU A 119 -7.43 16.73 10.88
N ILE A 120 -6.64 16.94 9.84
CA ILE A 120 -7.08 16.91 8.44
C ILE A 120 -6.36 15.78 7.71
N ILE A 121 -7.06 15.06 6.84
CA ILE A 121 -6.44 14.09 5.91
C ILE A 121 -6.77 14.49 4.48
N GLU A 122 -5.73 14.84 3.73
CA GLU A 122 -5.82 15.10 2.31
C GLU A 122 -5.87 13.77 1.53
N ALA A 123 -6.91 13.58 0.70
CA ALA A 123 -7.13 12.38 -0.11
C ALA A 123 -7.57 12.72 -1.55
N VAL A 124 -6.92 13.70 -2.16
CA VAL A 124 -7.12 14.13 -3.55
C VAL A 124 -6.12 13.45 -4.49
N PHE A 125 -6.13 13.85 -5.76
CA PHE A 125 -5.25 13.32 -6.80
C PHE A 125 -3.76 13.41 -6.44
N GLU A 126 -2.99 12.46 -6.96
CA GLU A 126 -1.55 12.34 -6.73
C GLU A 126 -0.77 13.35 -7.59
N ASP A 127 -0.81 14.62 -7.18
CA ASP A 127 -0.15 15.75 -7.85
C ASP A 127 0.52 16.66 -6.80
N MET A 128 1.83 16.89 -6.95
CA MET A 128 2.63 17.60 -5.95
C MET A 128 2.21 19.07 -5.82
N ASP A 129 1.98 19.77 -6.93
CA ASP A 129 1.60 21.18 -6.92
C ASP A 129 0.23 21.39 -6.27
N LEU A 130 -0.73 20.51 -6.57
CA LEU A 130 -2.04 20.51 -5.94
C LEU A 130 -1.93 20.27 -4.43
N LYS A 131 -1.14 19.29 -3.99
CA LYS A 131 -0.98 19.00 -2.55
C LYS A 131 -0.27 20.15 -1.83
N LYS A 132 0.78 20.73 -2.39
CA LYS A 132 1.43 21.92 -1.82
C LYS A 132 0.44 23.08 -1.66
N LYS A 133 -0.38 23.34 -2.67
CA LYS A 133 -1.42 24.38 -2.59
C LYS A 133 -2.40 24.10 -1.44
N ILE A 134 -2.88 22.86 -1.33
CA ILE A 134 -3.77 22.45 -0.24
C ILE A 134 -3.10 22.65 1.13
N PHE A 135 -1.85 22.21 1.30
CA PHE A 135 -1.14 22.33 2.58
C PHE A 135 -0.82 23.80 2.94
N THR A 136 -0.62 24.66 1.94
CA THR A 136 -0.49 26.11 2.15
C THR A 136 -1.79 26.72 2.67
N ASP A 137 -2.94 26.30 2.10
CA ASP A 137 -4.25 26.76 2.56
C ASP A 137 -4.57 26.23 3.97
N LEU A 138 -4.23 24.96 4.26
CA LEU A 138 -4.42 24.36 5.59
C LEU A 138 -3.58 25.01 6.68
N ASP A 139 -2.33 25.39 6.38
CA ASP A 139 -1.44 26.13 7.28
C ASP A 139 -2.06 27.46 7.73
N ARG A 140 -2.83 28.11 6.85
CA ARG A 140 -3.56 29.36 7.14
C ARG A 140 -4.86 29.14 7.91
N VAL A 141 -5.63 28.12 7.54
CA VAL A 141 -7.02 27.93 7.99
C VAL A 141 -7.11 27.23 9.34
N MET A 142 -6.32 26.18 9.54
CA MET A 142 -6.47 25.31 10.71
C MET A 142 -5.86 25.93 11.97
N LYS A 143 -6.49 25.66 13.12
CA LYS A 143 -5.97 26.09 14.41
C LYS A 143 -4.54 25.58 14.69
N PRO A 144 -3.74 26.34 15.46
CA PRO A 144 -2.47 25.85 15.98
C PRO A 144 -2.62 24.52 16.73
N GLY A 145 -1.68 23.60 16.55
CA GLY A 145 -1.70 22.26 17.13
C GLY A 145 -2.54 21.22 16.37
N ALA A 146 -3.32 21.59 15.35
CA ALA A 146 -4.00 20.61 14.48
C ALA A 146 -3.00 19.79 13.64
N ILE A 147 -3.23 18.49 13.44
CA ILE A 147 -2.35 17.64 12.62
C ILE A 147 -2.73 17.75 11.15
N LEU A 148 -1.74 17.95 10.28
CA LEU A 148 -1.91 18.04 8.82
C LEU A 148 -1.42 16.74 8.16
N ALA A 149 -2.34 15.85 7.80
CA ALA A 149 -2.00 14.56 7.20
C ALA A 149 -2.29 14.48 5.70
N THR A 150 -1.45 13.76 4.96
CA THR A 150 -1.71 13.37 3.57
C THR A 150 -1.87 11.85 3.45
N ASN A 151 -2.81 11.41 2.61
CA ASN A 151 -2.99 10.03 2.17
C ASN A 151 -2.23 9.74 0.87
N THR A 152 -1.23 10.55 0.50
CA THR A 152 -0.38 10.23 -0.66
C THR A 152 0.22 8.83 -0.54
N SER A 153 0.44 8.18 -1.68
CA SER A 153 0.89 6.79 -1.79
C SER A 153 2.35 6.66 -2.19
N ALA A 154 2.95 7.75 -2.70
CA ALA A 154 4.33 7.77 -3.16
C ALA A 154 5.01 9.14 -3.18
N LEU A 155 4.27 10.26 -3.02
CA LEU A 155 4.89 11.59 -3.07
C LEU A 155 5.72 11.85 -1.82
N ASP A 156 6.74 12.70 -1.99
CA ASP A 156 7.62 13.14 -0.92
C ASP A 156 6.86 14.05 0.06
N ILE A 157 6.71 13.59 1.30
CA ILE A 157 5.98 14.32 2.33
C ILE A 157 6.82 15.48 2.88
N ASP A 158 8.15 15.40 2.84
CA ASP A 158 9.03 16.49 3.23
C ASP A 158 8.85 17.68 2.26
N GLU A 159 8.67 17.38 0.97
CA GLU A 159 8.36 18.39 -0.05
C GLU A 159 7.00 19.06 0.20
N ILE A 160 5.99 18.30 0.64
CA ILE A 160 4.68 18.82 1.04
C ILE A 160 4.78 19.65 2.33
N ALA A 161 5.53 19.19 3.33
CA ALA A 161 5.70 19.88 4.60
C ALA A 161 6.42 21.23 4.44
N SER A 162 7.33 21.32 3.47
CA SER A 162 8.18 22.50 3.22
C SER A 162 7.43 23.81 2.92
N VAL A 163 6.17 23.74 2.50
CA VAL A 163 5.35 24.94 2.20
C VAL A 163 4.53 25.43 3.41
N THR A 164 4.58 24.70 4.52
CA THR A 164 3.90 25.06 5.77
C THR A 164 4.85 25.79 6.72
N LYS A 165 4.32 26.53 7.69
CA LYS A 165 5.12 27.15 8.76
C LYS A 165 5.27 26.25 9.99
N ARG A 166 4.70 25.05 9.92
CA ARG A 166 4.55 24.08 11.01
C ARG A 166 4.84 22.65 10.50
N PRO A 167 5.98 22.41 9.85
CA PRO A 167 6.30 21.08 9.30
C PRO A 167 6.29 19.99 10.37
N GLU A 168 6.48 20.34 11.65
CA GLU A 168 6.35 19.44 12.79
C GLU A 168 4.94 18.85 12.98
N ASP A 169 3.92 19.50 12.43
CA ASP A 169 2.53 19.06 12.45
C ASP A 169 2.12 18.25 11.23
N VAL A 170 3.03 18.06 10.26
CA VAL A 170 2.77 17.36 9.00
C VAL A 170 3.19 15.89 9.11
N ILE A 171 2.32 14.98 8.63
CA ILE A 171 2.58 13.53 8.65
C ILE A 171 1.89 12.82 7.46
N GLY A 172 2.37 11.64 7.08
CA GLY A 172 1.61 10.75 6.19
C GLY A 172 0.70 9.81 6.96
N LEU A 173 -0.56 9.70 6.52
CA LEU A 173 -1.49 8.65 6.94
C LEU A 173 -1.95 7.90 5.69
N HIS A 174 -1.14 6.94 5.24
CA HIS A 174 -1.37 6.19 4.02
C HIS A 174 -2.31 5.00 4.27
N PHE A 175 -3.58 5.20 3.92
CA PHE A 175 -4.62 4.18 3.95
C PHE A 175 -4.62 3.35 2.66
N PHE A 176 -5.05 2.10 2.79
CA PHE A 176 -5.10 1.15 1.69
C PHE A 176 -6.52 0.98 1.15
N SER A 177 -6.69 1.03 -0.16
CA SER A 177 -8.00 0.86 -0.78
C SER A 177 -8.47 -0.61 -0.74
N PRO A 178 -9.74 -0.90 -0.38
CA PRO A 178 -10.74 0.03 0.14
C PRO A 178 -10.47 0.42 1.60
N ALA A 179 -10.39 1.73 1.87
CA ALA A 179 -9.93 2.26 3.17
C ALA A 179 -10.81 1.89 4.37
N ASN A 180 -12.08 1.56 4.17
CA ASN A 180 -12.99 1.11 5.23
C ASN A 180 -12.90 -0.41 5.50
N VAL A 181 -12.13 -1.16 4.70
CA VAL A 181 -11.97 -2.63 4.81
C VAL A 181 -10.55 -2.98 5.21
N MET A 182 -9.55 -2.43 4.51
CA MET A 182 -8.14 -2.76 4.72
C MET A 182 -7.69 -2.31 6.10
N LYS A 183 -6.90 -3.14 6.79
CA LYS A 183 -6.48 -2.91 8.17
C LYS A 183 -5.20 -2.12 8.30
N LEU A 184 -4.27 -2.27 7.36
CA LEU A 184 -3.01 -1.53 7.39
C LEU A 184 -3.23 -0.02 7.30
N LEU A 185 -2.46 0.71 8.09
CA LEU A 185 -2.20 2.14 7.97
C LEU A 185 -0.69 2.36 8.07
N GLU A 186 -0.06 2.79 6.98
CA GLU A 186 1.33 3.25 7.05
C GLU A 186 1.31 4.70 7.59
N ILE A 187 1.89 4.89 8.77
CA ILE A 187 2.12 6.22 9.33
C ILE A 187 3.51 6.64 8.88
N VAL A 188 3.59 7.67 8.04
CA VAL A 188 4.83 8.06 7.39
C VAL A 188 5.40 9.29 8.09
N ARG A 189 6.51 9.10 8.80
CA ARG A 189 7.26 10.16 9.48
C ARG A 189 8.07 10.95 8.46
N ALA A 190 7.75 12.24 8.34
CA ALA A 190 8.57 13.23 7.65
C ALA A 190 9.70 13.71 8.59
N ASP A 191 10.74 14.33 8.04
CA ASP A 191 11.98 14.69 8.73
C ASP A 191 11.76 15.59 9.97
N HIS A 192 10.71 16.42 9.93
CA HIS A 192 10.39 17.36 11.00
C HIS A 192 9.19 16.94 11.86
N THR A 193 8.46 15.87 11.50
CA THR A 193 7.25 15.45 12.23
C THR A 193 7.54 15.26 13.72
N ALA A 194 6.79 15.93 14.58
CA ALA A 194 6.98 15.86 16.03
C ALA A 194 6.53 14.51 16.62
N ASP A 195 7.21 14.12 17.71
CA ASP A 195 6.91 12.89 18.46
C ASP A 195 5.47 12.83 18.95
N ASP A 196 4.88 13.96 19.36
CA ASP A 196 3.50 14.02 19.83
C ASP A 196 2.49 13.79 18.70
N VAL A 197 2.80 14.19 17.47
CA VAL A 197 2.01 13.86 16.27
C VAL A 197 2.07 12.36 15.98
N ILE A 198 3.27 11.78 16.00
CA ILE A 198 3.47 10.34 15.77
C ILE A 198 2.71 9.53 16.83
N ALA A 199 2.91 9.85 18.12
CA ALA A 199 2.23 9.17 19.21
C ALA A 199 0.70 9.29 19.11
N THR A 200 0.20 10.48 18.75
CA THR A 200 -1.23 10.71 18.51
C THR A 200 -1.76 9.85 17.37
N CYS A 201 -1.06 9.80 16.24
CA CYS A 201 -1.49 9.02 15.07
C CYS A 201 -1.43 7.50 15.31
N MET A 202 -0.42 7.01 16.04
CA MET A 202 -0.32 5.61 16.45
C MET A 202 -1.51 5.20 17.34
N ASP A 203 -1.88 6.03 18.32
CA ASP A 203 -3.04 5.74 19.19
C ASP A 203 -4.38 5.92 18.46
N LEU A 204 -4.48 6.91 17.58
CA LEU A 204 -5.64 7.12 16.72
C LEU A 204 -5.92 5.89 15.85
N ALA A 205 -4.88 5.27 15.28
CA ALA A 205 -5.02 4.07 14.47
C ALA A 205 -5.72 2.92 15.21
N LYS A 206 -5.43 2.73 16.50
CA LYS A 206 -6.14 1.75 17.36
C LYS A 206 -7.61 2.10 17.48
N THR A 207 -7.91 3.38 17.77
CA THR A 207 -9.28 3.91 17.90
C THR A 207 -10.12 3.66 16.65
N ILE A 208 -9.53 3.84 15.47
CA ILE A 208 -10.20 3.59 14.18
C ILE A 208 -10.02 2.16 13.65
N ASN A 209 -9.60 1.22 14.49
CA ASN A 209 -9.46 -0.20 14.21
C ASN A 209 -8.58 -0.50 12.97
N LYS A 210 -7.46 0.21 12.89
CA LYS A 210 -6.34 0.00 11.97
C LYS A 210 -5.17 -0.68 12.69
N ILE A 211 -4.27 -1.24 11.91
CA ILE A 211 -2.97 -1.75 12.33
C ILE A 211 -1.94 -0.78 11.77
N ALA A 212 -1.36 0.04 12.65
CA ALA A 212 -0.38 1.04 12.25
C ALA A 212 1.02 0.45 12.21
N VAL A 213 1.79 0.88 11.21
CA VAL A 213 3.23 0.70 11.15
C VAL A 213 3.85 2.04 10.84
N LEU A 214 4.82 2.47 11.67
CA LEU A 214 5.57 3.69 11.41
C LEU A 214 6.68 3.42 10.39
N VAL A 215 6.73 4.25 9.36
CA VAL A 215 7.70 4.17 8.26
C VAL A 215 8.26 5.56 7.96
N GLY A 216 9.41 5.64 7.27
CA GLY A 216 9.99 6.89 6.81
C GLY A 216 9.57 7.25 5.38
N VAL A 217 9.75 8.53 5.01
CA VAL A 217 9.52 8.99 3.63
C VAL A 217 10.53 8.34 2.68
N CYS A 218 10.01 7.61 1.70
CA CYS A 218 10.73 7.12 0.52
C CYS A 218 9.73 6.80 -0.60
N PRO A 219 10.16 6.67 -1.87
CA PRO A 219 9.24 6.42 -2.98
C PRO A 219 8.42 5.14 -2.78
N GLY A 220 7.10 5.30 -2.62
CA GLY A 220 6.18 4.19 -2.34
C GLY A 220 6.25 3.63 -0.91
N PHE A 221 6.90 4.35 0.01
CA PHE A 221 7.10 3.96 1.42
C PHE A 221 7.65 2.53 1.55
N VAL A 222 7.09 1.70 2.43
CA VAL A 222 7.54 0.31 2.58
C VAL A 222 6.77 -0.61 1.65
N GLY A 223 5.44 -0.57 1.72
CA GLY A 223 4.57 -1.48 1.00
C GLY A 223 4.69 -1.37 -0.53
N ASN A 224 4.44 -0.18 -1.09
CA ASN A 224 4.38 -0.01 -2.55
C ASN A 224 5.77 -0.16 -3.16
N ARG A 225 6.82 0.30 -2.48
CA ARG A 225 8.21 0.11 -2.90
C ARG A 225 8.56 -1.36 -3.13
N ILE A 226 8.26 -2.22 -2.16
CA ILE A 226 8.48 -3.67 -2.28
C ILE A 226 7.58 -4.27 -3.37
N LEU A 227 6.34 -3.78 -3.50
CA LEU A 227 5.41 -4.25 -4.54
C LEU A 227 5.95 -3.96 -5.95
N PHE A 228 6.55 -2.79 -6.17
CA PHE A 228 7.13 -2.41 -7.46
C PHE A 228 8.32 -3.29 -7.85
N ALA A 229 9.12 -3.75 -6.87
CA ALA A 229 10.20 -4.71 -7.13
C ALA A 229 9.65 -6.02 -7.71
N ARG A 230 8.58 -6.58 -7.12
CA ARG A 230 7.88 -7.77 -7.62
C ARG A 230 7.27 -7.52 -9.01
N GLN A 231 6.52 -6.43 -9.16
CA GLN A 231 5.81 -6.13 -10.41
C GLN A 231 6.77 -5.96 -11.59
N THR A 232 7.90 -5.30 -11.37
CA THR A 232 8.91 -5.10 -12.41
C THR A 232 9.50 -6.43 -12.87
N GLN A 233 9.76 -7.38 -11.95
CA GLN A 233 10.25 -8.71 -12.33
C GLN A 233 9.16 -9.56 -13.01
N ALA A 234 7.91 -9.50 -12.55
CA ALA A 234 6.79 -10.14 -13.25
C ALA A 234 6.70 -9.66 -14.72
N GLN A 235 6.79 -8.34 -14.95
CA GLN A 235 6.81 -7.77 -16.31
C GLN A 235 8.00 -8.26 -17.14
N LYS A 236 9.19 -8.37 -16.55
CA LYS A 236 10.37 -8.92 -17.24
C LYS A 236 10.21 -10.39 -17.59
N LEU A 237 9.60 -11.20 -16.74
CA LEU A 237 9.30 -12.60 -17.05
C LEU A 237 8.39 -12.69 -18.27
N VAL A 238 7.36 -11.83 -18.33
CA VAL A 238 6.48 -11.76 -19.51
C VAL A 238 7.23 -11.30 -20.75
N ALA A 239 8.12 -10.30 -20.61
CA ALA A 239 8.98 -9.85 -21.70
C ALA A 239 9.94 -10.94 -22.23
N LYS A 240 10.23 -11.97 -21.41
CA LYS A 240 11.07 -13.12 -21.76
C LYS A 240 10.28 -14.35 -22.22
N GLY A 241 8.96 -14.25 -22.40
CA GLY A 241 8.13 -15.33 -22.97
C GLY A 241 7.27 -16.10 -21.97
N ALA A 242 7.27 -15.73 -20.68
CA ALA A 242 6.21 -16.18 -19.77
C ALA A 242 4.89 -15.49 -20.11
N MET A 243 3.76 -16.15 -19.82
CA MET A 243 2.46 -15.52 -19.93
C MET A 243 1.99 -14.98 -18.56
N PRO A 244 1.06 -14.00 -18.54
CA PRO A 244 0.47 -13.48 -17.30
C PRO A 244 -0.06 -14.59 -16.37
N TRP A 245 -0.66 -15.63 -16.93
CA TRP A 245 -1.18 -16.77 -16.19
C TRP A 245 -0.11 -17.72 -15.66
N ASP A 246 1.07 -17.78 -16.26
CA ASP A 246 2.19 -18.57 -15.70
C ASP A 246 2.70 -17.91 -14.42
N VAL A 247 2.87 -16.58 -14.46
CA VAL A 247 3.30 -15.78 -13.30
C VAL A 247 2.26 -15.80 -12.20
N ASP A 248 0.99 -15.60 -12.54
CA ASP A 248 -0.09 -15.66 -11.56
C ASP A 248 -0.24 -17.05 -10.95
N ALA A 249 -0.15 -18.13 -11.75
CA ALA A 249 -0.20 -19.50 -11.24
C ALA A 249 0.92 -19.77 -10.23
N ALA A 250 2.15 -19.34 -10.53
CA ALA A 250 3.29 -19.51 -9.63
C ALA A 250 3.11 -18.74 -8.30
N LEU A 251 2.64 -17.49 -8.35
CA LEU A 251 2.40 -16.70 -7.14
C LEU A 251 1.16 -17.15 -6.36
N ASN A 252 0.16 -17.73 -7.03
CA ASN A 252 -0.97 -18.38 -6.38
C ASN A 252 -0.53 -19.68 -5.69
N ALA A 253 0.35 -20.48 -6.31
CA ALA A 253 0.94 -21.67 -5.70
C ALA A 253 1.83 -21.32 -4.50
N PHE A 254 2.50 -20.16 -4.53
CA PHE A 254 3.19 -19.60 -3.37
C PHE A 254 2.22 -19.25 -2.24
N GLY A 255 0.95 -18.98 -2.53
CA GLY A 255 -0.11 -18.78 -1.54
C GLY A 255 -0.78 -17.41 -1.59
N PHE A 256 -0.41 -16.53 -2.53
CA PHE A 256 -1.19 -15.31 -2.75
C PHE A 256 -2.60 -15.67 -3.22
N ARG A 257 -3.61 -14.94 -2.75
CA ARG A 257 -5.00 -15.16 -3.19
C ARG A 257 -5.20 -14.88 -4.68
N MET A 258 -4.40 -13.96 -5.22
CA MET A 258 -4.50 -13.48 -6.58
C MET A 258 -3.12 -13.04 -7.06
N GLY A 259 -2.76 -13.46 -8.26
CA GLY A 259 -1.51 -13.06 -8.90
C GLY A 259 -1.51 -11.59 -9.35
N PRO A 260 -0.34 -11.03 -9.68
CA PRO A 260 -0.20 -9.62 -10.05
C PRO A 260 -1.05 -9.19 -11.26
N TYR A 261 -1.27 -10.06 -12.24
CA TYR A 261 -2.01 -9.68 -13.45
C TYR A 261 -3.52 -9.75 -13.22
N GLN A 262 -4.01 -10.79 -12.54
CA GLN A 262 -5.39 -10.84 -12.04
C GLN A 262 -5.71 -9.63 -11.14
N MET A 263 -4.78 -9.25 -10.26
CA MET A 263 -4.94 -8.07 -9.38
C MET A 263 -5.00 -6.78 -10.19
N SER A 264 -4.17 -6.65 -11.23
CA SER A 264 -4.17 -5.50 -12.13
C SER A 264 -5.49 -5.38 -12.90
N ASP A 265 -6.05 -6.49 -13.38
CA ASP A 265 -7.36 -6.52 -14.03
C ASP A 265 -8.52 -6.21 -13.08
N LEU A 266 -8.42 -6.64 -11.81
CA LEU A 266 -9.41 -6.31 -10.79
C LEU A 266 -9.42 -4.81 -10.46
N ALA A 267 -8.23 -4.21 -10.31
CA ALA A 267 -8.09 -2.78 -10.08
C ALA A 267 -8.55 -1.98 -11.30
N GLY A 268 -8.16 -2.40 -12.49
CA GLY A 268 -8.42 -1.75 -13.76
C GLY A 268 -7.14 -1.23 -14.39
N LEU A 269 -6.87 -1.65 -15.62
CA LEU A 269 -5.61 -1.35 -16.31
C LEU A 269 -5.47 0.13 -16.72
N ASP A 270 -6.59 0.85 -16.78
CA ASP A 270 -6.66 2.26 -17.14
C ASP A 270 -6.45 3.21 -15.95
N ILE A 271 -6.24 2.71 -14.73
CA ILE A 271 -5.90 3.54 -13.58
C ILE A 271 -4.55 4.23 -13.84
N GLY A 272 -4.55 5.56 -13.82
CA GLY A 272 -3.37 6.38 -14.10
C GLY A 272 -2.92 6.34 -15.57
N TRP A 273 -3.74 5.78 -16.46
CA TRP A 273 -3.47 5.71 -17.91
C TRP A 273 -4.44 6.62 -18.68
N LYS A 274 -4.01 7.13 -19.82
CA LYS A 274 -4.83 7.92 -20.74
C LYS A 274 -4.59 7.48 -22.18
N LYS A 275 -5.59 7.65 -23.04
CA LYS A 275 -5.50 7.30 -24.46
C LYS A 275 -4.29 7.96 -25.13
N GLY A 276 -3.53 7.18 -25.88
CA GLY A 276 -2.29 7.54 -26.54
C GLY A 276 -1.05 7.56 -25.63
N ALA A 277 -1.17 7.16 -24.35
CA ALA A 277 -0.03 7.08 -23.46
C ALA A 277 0.95 5.98 -23.89
N LYS A 278 2.25 6.29 -23.84
CA LYS A 278 3.34 5.34 -24.00
C LYS A 278 4.10 5.27 -22.68
N THR A 279 3.92 4.18 -21.96
CA THR A 279 4.42 3.97 -20.60
C THR A 279 5.52 2.91 -20.60
N ALA A 280 6.09 2.63 -19.42
CA ALA A 280 7.06 1.55 -19.26
C ALA A 280 6.45 0.14 -19.41
N ASN A 281 5.12 0.03 -19.54
CA ASN A 281 4.42 -1.24 -19.74
C ASN A 281 3.61 -1.19 -21.05
N PRO A 282 4.28 -1.41 -22.21
CA PRO A 282 3.63 -1.32 -23.53
C PRO A 282 2.52 -2.36 -23.72
N ILE A 283 2.58 -3.50 -23.04
CA ILE A 283 1.52 -4.53 -23.08
C ILE A 283 0.23 -3.98 -22.48
N ARG A 284 0.32 -3.32 -21.31
CA ARG A 284 -0.84 -2.66 -20.69
C ARG A 284 -1.39 -1.55 -21.58
N ASP A 285 -0.51 -0.76 -22.20
CA ASP A 285 -0.93 0.34 -23.06
C ASP A 285 -1.76 -0.16 -24.25
N GLU A 286 -1.30 -1.21 -24.92
CA GLU A 286 -2.03 -1.83 -26.04
C GLU A 286 -3.37 -2.44 -25.59
N LEU A 287 -3.40 -3.12 -24.43
CA LEU A 287 -4.64 -3.64 -23.86
C LEU A 287 -5.66 -2.50 -23.60
N CYS A 288 -5.21 -1.38 -23.04
CA CYS A 288 -6.05 -0.23 -22.77
C CYS A 288 -6.56 0.46 -24.06
N GLU A 289 -5.73 0.54 -25.11
CA GLU A 289 -6.15 1.05 -26.43
C GLU A 289 -7.26 0.19 -27.07
N LEU A 290 -7.22 -1.12 -26.83
CA LEU A 290 -8.25 -2.06 -27.27
C LEU A 290 -9.47 -2.15 -26.34
N ASP A 291 -9.59 -1.23 -25.37
CA ASP A 291 -10.63 -1.19 -24.35
C ASP A 291 -10.67 -2.43 -23.44
N ARG A 292 -9.57 -3.19 -23.37
CA ARG A 292 -9.38 -4.31 -22.46
C ARG A 292 -8.84 -3.79 -21.12
N ARG A 293 -9.71 -3.21 -20.30
CA ARG A 293 -9.37 -2.51 -19.04
C ARG A 293 -9.58 -3.33 -17.77
N GLY A 294 -9.62 -4.65 -17.89
CA GLY A 294 -9.76 -5.60 -16.78
C GLY A 294 -11.21 -6.08 -16.57
N GLN A 295 -11.55 -6.48 -15.34
CA GLN A 295 -12.84 -7.11 -15.04
C GLN A 295 -14.05 -6.23 -15.36
N LYS A 296 -13.91 -4.90 -15.24
CA LYS A 296 -14.99 -3.95 -15.48
C LYS A 296 -15.44 -3.88 -16.94
N THR A 297 -14.56 -4.25 -17.88
CA THR A 297 -14.84 -4.34 -19.32
C THR A 297 -14.96 -5.79 -19.81
N GLY A 298 -14.91 -6.76 -18.89
CA GLY A 298 -14.93 -8.20 -19.22
C GLY A 298 -13.64 -8.74 -19.84
N ALA A 299 -12.60 -7.91 -19.95
CA ALA A 299 -11.36 -8.24 -20.64
C ALA A 299 -10.22 -7.32 -20.22
N GLY A 300 -9.04 -7.88 -19.98
CA GLY A 300 -7.77 -7.23 -19.65
C GLY A 300 -6.62 -8.14 -20.06
N TYR A 301 -5.68 -8.42 -19.14
CA TYR A 301 -4.70 -9.50 -19.32
C TYR A 301 -5.39 -10.85 -19.55
N TYR A 302 -6.52 -11.08 -18.87
CA TYR A 302 -7.41 -12.22 -19.07
C TYR A 302 -8.68 -11.81 -19.81
N ASP A 303 -9.37 -12.78 -20.40
CA ASP A 303 -10.80 -12.67 -20.68
C ASP A 303 -11.59 -13.09 -19.44
N TYR A 304 -12.78 -12.53 -19.24
CA TYR A 304 -13.63 -12.84 -18.07
C TYR A 304 -15.01 -13.31 -18.51
N ASP A 305 -15.47 -14.42 -17.93
CA ASP A 305 -16.84 -14.91 -18.12
C ASP A 305 -17.87 -14.09 -17.30
N GLU A 306 -19.15 -14.44 -17.43
CA GLU A 306 -20.25 -13.80 -16.69
C GLU A 306 -20.09 -13.86 -15.16
N ASN A 307 -19.34 -14.86 -14.67
CA ASN A 307 -19.02 -15.05 -13.25
C ASN A 307 -17.69 -14.40 -12.85
N ARG A 308 -17.07 -13.61 -13.74
CA ARG A 308 -15.76 -12.98 -13.56
C ARG A 308 -14.63 -13.96 -13.30
N ARG A 309 -14.72 -15.17 -13.85
CA ARG A 309 -13.60 -16.13 -13.82
C ARG A 309 -12.58 -15.75 -14.89
N PRO A 310 -11.28 -15.66 -14.54
CA PRO A 310 -10.23 -15.34 -15.49
C PRO A 310 -9.97 -16.51 -16.43
N ILE A 311 -9.89 -16.23 -17.73
CA ILE A 311 -9.61 -17.19 -18.81
C ILE A 311 -8.37 -16.69 -19.57
N PRO A 312 -7.34 -17.52 -19.79
CA PRO A 312 -6.20 -17.16 -20.63
C PRO A 312 -6.64 -16.61 -21.99
N SER A 313 -6.05 -15.49 -22.40
CA SER A 313 -6.49 -14.74 -23.58
C SER A 313 -5.51 -14.86 -24.75
N GLU A 314 -6.00 -15.36 -25.87
CA GLU A 314 -5.25 -15.39 -27.15
C GLU A 314 -4.91 -13.98 -27.65
N VAL A 315 -5.77 -12.98 -27.35
CA VAL A 315 -5.52 -11.58 -27.69
C VAL A 315 -4.31 -11.07 -26.92
N THR A 316 -4.27 -11.30 -25.61
CA THR A 316 -3.12 -10.94 -24.77
C THR A 316 -1.84 -11.65 -25.20
N ALA A 317 -1.90 -12.96 -25.48
CA ALA A 317 -0.75 -13.72 -25.98
C ALA A 317 -0.23 -13.15 -27.30
N LYS A 318 -1.13 -12.78 -28.22
CA LYS A 318 -0.76 -12.15 -29.50
C LYS A 318 -0.07 -10.79 -29.27
N ILE A 319 -0.63 -9.92 -28.42
CA ILE A 319 -0.03 -8.61 -28.10
C ILE A 319 1.37 -8.79 -27.51
N ILE A 320 1.55 -9.73 -26.58
CA ILE A 320 2.85 -10.03 -25.98
C ILE A 320 3.84 -10.47 -27.05
N ARG A 321 3.47 -11.39 -27.94
CA ARG A 321 4.33 -11.81 -29.06
C ARG A 321 4.71 -10.65 -29.97
N GLU A 322 3.75 -9.80 -30.35
CA GLU A 322 3.99 -8.65 -31.24
C GLU A 322 4.92 -7.61 -30.60
N ILE A 323 4.82 -7.39 -29.29
CA ILE A 323 5.65 -6.41 -28.56
C ILE A 323 7.04 -6.97 -28.25
N THR A 324 7.14 -8.24 -27.83
CA THR A 324 8.39 -8.82 -27.31
C THR A 324 9.20 -9.54 -28.38
N GLY A 325 8.55 -10.01 -29.45
CA GLY A 325 9.14 -10.89 -30.46
C GLY A 325 9.41 -12.31 -29.95
N VAL A 326 9.00 -12.66 -28.73
CA VAL A 326 9.23 -13.97 -28.11
C VAL A 326 7.97 -14.84 -28.24
N GLU A 327 8.12 -16.06 -28.75
CA GLU A 327 7.02 -17.02 -28.82
C GLU A 327 6.56 -17.49 -27.42
N ALA A 328 5.27 -17.74 -27.30
CA ALA A 328 4.69 -18.24 -26.05
C ALA A 328 5.18 -19.67 -25.76
N GLY A 329 5.48 -19.97 -24.49
CA GLY A 329 5.84 -21.32 -24.05
C GLY A 329 7.29 -21.50 -23.58
N ALA A 330 8.06 -20.43 -23.45
CA ALA A 330 9.40 -20.43 -22.84
C ALA A 330 9.36 -20.03 -21.35
N ALA A 331 8.23 -20.24 -20.66
CA ALA A 331 8.09 -19.89 -19.25
C ALA A 331 9.14 -20.65 -18.40
N PRO A 332 9.87 -19.96 -17.52
CA PRO A 332 10.75 -20.61 -16.55
C PRO A 332 9.96 -21.58 -15.65
N ALA A 333 10.67 -22.46 -14.95
CA ALA A 333 10.01 -23.34 -13.99
C ALA A 333 9.29 -22.52 -12.90
N GLN A 334 8.22 -23.08 -12.32
CA GLN A 334 7.40 -22.39 -11.32
C GLN A 334 8.24 -21.83 -10.16
N ASP A 335 9.19 -22.61 -9.64
CA ASP A 335 10.04 -22.17 -8.53
C ASP A 335 11.01 -21.05 -8.93
N GLU A 336 11.44 -21.01 -10.21
CA GLU A 336 12.25 -19.92 -10.74
C GLU A 336 11.44 -18.63 -10.89
N ILE A 337 10.17 -18.72 -11.28
CA ILE A 337 9.24 -17.59 -11.31
C ILE A 337 9.01 -17.07 -9.89
N ILE A 338 8.75 -17.96 -8.93
CA ILE A 338 8.59 -17.59 -7.52
C ILE A 338 9.84 -16.87 -7.02
N ALA A 339 11.03 -17.45 -7.20
CA ALA A 339 12.28 -16.83 -6.76
C ALA A 339 12.50 -15.46 -7.43
N ALA A 340 12.27 -15.36 -8.75
CA ALA A 340 12.44 -14.12 -9.51
C ALA A 340 11.46 -13.01 -9.08
N CYS A 341 10.30 -13.36 -8.54
CA CYS A 341 9.32 -12.40 -8.04
C CYS A 341 9.45 -12.10 -6.54
N ILE A 342 9.83 -13.09 -5.72
CA ILE A 342 9.85 -13.00 -4.25
C ILE A 342 11.19 -12.51 -3.72
N HIS A 343 12.32 -13.02 -4.21
CA HIS A 343 13.64 -12.60 -3.70
C HIS A 343 13.93 -11.10 -3.84
N PRO A 344 13.50 -10.42 -4.93
CA PRO A 344 13.56 -8.96 -5.01
C PRO A 344 12.82 -8.25 -3.89
N MET A 345 11.69 -8.80 -3.43
CA MET A 345 10.92 -8.21 -2.34
C MET A 345 11.69 -8.25 -1.03
N ILE A 346 12.35 -9.38 -0.75
CA ILE A 346 13.18 -9.58 0.44
C ILE A 346 14.39 -8.62 0.40
N ASN A 347 15.06 -8.55 -0.76
CA ASN A 347 16.18 -7.64 -0.96
C ASN A 347 15.77 -6.17 -0.81
N GLU A 348 14.60 -5.78 -1.32
CA GLU A 348 14.08 -4.42 -1.16
C GLU A 348 13.74 -4.11 0.31
N GLY A 349 13.22 -5.09 1.05
CA GLY A 349 13.04 -4.98 2.50
C GLY A 349 14.36 -4.70 3.24
N LEU A 350 15.46 -5.35 2.84
CA LEU A 350 16.78 -5.04 3.38
C LEU A 350 17.26 -3.62 3.01
N LYS A 351 17.06 -3.16 1.78
CA LYS A 351 17.41 -1.78 1.39
C LYS A 351 16.64 -0.75 2.21
N ILE A 352 15.36 -0.99 2.46
CA ILE A 352 14.52 -0.14 3.33
C ILE A 352 15.09 -0.05 4.75
N LEU A 353 15.61 -1.16 5.30
CA LEU A 353 16.26 -1.17 6.62
C LEU A 353 17.61 -0.44 6.61
N GLU A 354 18.41 -0.59 5.56
CA GLU A 354 19.68 0.13 5.38
C GLU A 354 19.47 1.65 5.32
N GLU A 355 18.40 2.07 4.65
CA GLU A 355 18.00 3.47 4.53
C GLU A 355 17.24 4.00 5.75
N LYS A 356 17.06 3.17 6.79
CA LYS A 356 16.34 3.49 8.04
C LYS A 356 14.90 3.95 7.81
N LYS A 357 14.25 3.43 6.76
CA LYS A 357 12.85 3.75 6.41
C LYS A 357 11.84 2.81 7.05
N ALA A 358 12.30 1.72 7.65
CA ALA A 358 11.52 0.90 8.59
C ALA A 358 12.32 0.74 9.89
N GLN A 359 11.63 0.63 11.03
CA GLN A 359 12.28 0.52 12.34
C GLN A 359 12.82 -0.89 12.61
N ARG A 360 12.18 -1.91 12.05
CA ARG A 360 12.50 -3.32 12.28
C ARG A 360 12.13 -4.14 11.05
N ALA A 361 12.77 -5.28 10.87
CA ALA A 361 12.38 -6.26 9.87
C ALA A 361 10.92 -6.76 10.06
N SER A 362 10.49 -6.94 11.31
CA SER A 362 9.12 -7.33 11.67
C SER A 362 8.06 -6.33 11.21
N ASP A 363 8.40 -5.03 11.16
CA ASP A 363 7.47 -3.98 10.75
C ASP A 363 7.12 -4.12 9.25
N ILE A 364 8.12 -4.50 8.42
CA ILE A 364 7.92 -4.81 7.00
C ILE A 364 7.00 -6.02 6.83
N ASP A 365 7.17 -7.04 7.67
CA ASP A 365 6.31 -8.23 7.64
C ASP A 365 4.85 -7.88 7.96
N ILE A 366 4.61 -7.03 8.97
CA ILE A 366 3.28 -6.57 9.34
C ILE A 366 2.62 -5.74 8.23
N VAL A 367 3.38 -4.90 7.52
CA VAL A 367 2.90 -4.20 6.31
C VAL A 367 2.39 -5.20 5.28
N TRP A 368 3.18 -6.21 4.95
CA TRP A 368 2.83 -7.17 3.90
C TRP A 368 1.67 -8.11 4.26
N LEU A 369 1.61 -8.53 5.52
CA LEU A 369 0.51 -9.34 6.06
C LEU A 369 -0.82 -8.60 6.02
N ASN A 370 -0.84 -7.31 6.40
CA ASN A 370 -2.09 -6.57 6.64
C ASN A 370 -2.51 -5.64 5.49
N GLY A 371 -1.59 -5.34 4.56
CA GLY A 371 -1.85 -4.48 3.41
C GLY A 371 -1.92 -5.22 2.07
N TYR A 372 -1.07 -6.25 1.89
CA TYR A 372 -0.80 -6.82 0.57
C TYR A 372 -1.12 -8.32 0.45
N GLY A 373 -1.65 -8.92 1.52
CA GLY A 373 -2.12 -10.30 1.52
C GLY A 373 -1.00 -11.32 1.39
N TRP A 374 0.15 -11.07 2.04
CA TRP A 374 1.21 -12.06 2.16
C TRP A 374 0.69 -13.37 2.78
N PRO A 375 1.11 -14.55 2.30
CA PRO A 375 0.66 -15.84 2.86
C PRO A 375 1.12 -15.98 4.32
N ALA A 376 0.17 -16.07 5.25
CA ALA A 376 0.48 -16.05 6.68
C ALA A 376 1.31 -17.26 7.15
N ASP A 377 1.22 -18.40 6.46
CA ASP A 377 2.07 -19.59 6.70
C ASP A 377 3.56 -19.34 6.41
N LYS A 378 3.88 -18.21 5.76
CA LYS A 378 5.23 -17.78 5.41
C LYS A 378 5.69 -16.57 6.22
N GLY A 379 4.94 -16.15 7.24
CA GLY A 379 5.26 -15.01 8.09
C GLY A 379 5.14 -13.68 7.36
N GLY A 380 6.22 -13.26 6.71
CA GLY A 380 6.33 -12.04 5.91
C GLY A 380 7.58 -12.13 5.04
N PRO A 381 7.87 -11.14 4.16
CA PRO A 381 9.06 -11.17 3.33
C PRO A 381 10.37 -11.36 4.11
N MET A 382 10.50 -10.77 5.30
CA MET A 382 11.72 -10.87 6.11
C MET A 382 11.85 -12.24 6.75
N LEU A 383 10.79 -12.75 7.42
CA LEU A 383 10.81 -14.12 7.95
C LEU A 383 10.99 -15.17 6.83
N TYR A 384 10.34 -14.98 5.69
CA TYR A 384 10.48 -15.88 4.56
C TYR A 384 11.91 -15.86 3.99
N GLY A 385 12.61 -14.72 4.08
CA GLY A 385 14.05 -14.64 3.82
C GLY A 385 14.86 -15.62 4.67
N ASP A 386 14.52 -15.76 5.96
CA ASP A 386 15.17 -16.76 6.83
C ASP A 386 14.83 -18.19 6.43
N MET A 387 13.59 -18.44 5.99
CA MET A 387 13.16 -19.77 5.53
C MET A 387 13.82 -20.17 4.21
N VAL A 388 14.20 -19.20 3.36
CA VAL A 388 14.92 -19.44 2.09
C VAL A 388 16.43 -19.51 2.31
N GLY A 389 16.96 -18.67 3.21
CA GLY A 389 18.39 -18.50 3.47
C GLY A 389 19.05 -17.47 2.56
N ALA A 390 19.96 -16.68 3.14
CA ALA A 390 20.56 -15.52 2.47
C ALA A 390 21.37 -15.85 1.20
N GLU A 391 22.01 -17.01 1.14
CA GLU A 391 22.79 -17.45 -0.03
C GLU A 391 21.90 -17.66 -1.26
N ALA A 392 20.72 -18.27 -1.10
CA ALA A 392 19.80 -18.51 -2.21
C ALA A 392 19.15 -17.21 -2.71
N VAL A 393 18.81 -16.31 -1.78
CA VAL A 393 18.33 -14.97 -2.11
C VAL A 393 19.44 -14.20 -2.86
N LEU A 394 20.67 -14.19 -2.35
CA LEU A 394 21.81 -13.53 -2.97
C LEU A 394 22.07 -14.04 -4.39
N ALA A 395 22.14 -15.36 -4.60
CA ALA A 395 22.38 -15.94 -5.92
C ALA A 395 21.33 -15.50 -6.95
N THR A 396 20.07 -15.38 -6.54
CA THR A 396 19.00 -14.86 -7.40
C THR A 396 19.20 -13.38 -7.69
N MET A 397 19.51 -12.58 -6.67
CA MET A 397 19.69 -11.14 -6.82
C MET A 397 20.94 -10.78 -7.63
N GLU A 398 22.02 -11.55 -7.54
CA GLU A 398 23.22 -11.37 -8.39
C GLU A 398 22.89 -11.60 -9.86
N ARG A 399 22.14 -12.67 -10.18
CA ARG A 399 21.68 -12.93 -11.54
C ARG A 399 20.78 -11.82 -12.05
N LEU A 400 19.79 -11.39 -11.27
CA LEU A 400 18.86 -10.31 -11.65
C LEU A 400 19.58 -8.96 -11.75
N GLY A 401 20.52 -8.69 -10.86
CA GLY A 401 21.33 -7.47 -10.82
C GLY A 401 22.31 -7.35 -11.99
N ALA A 402 22.84 -8.49 -12.47
CA ALA A 402 23.66 -8.54 -13.68
C ALA A 402 22.88 -8.17 -14.96
N GLU A 403 21.57 -8.42 -14.98
CA GLU A 403 20.69 -8.02 -16.08
C GLU A 403 20.15 -6.59 -15.94
N ASP A 404 19.97 -6.11 -14.71
CA ASP A 404 19.43 -4.79 -14.40
C ASP A 404 19.90 -4.33 -13.02
N GLU A 405 20.73 -3.29 -13.01
CA GLU A 405 21.36 -2.73 -11.82
C GLU A 405 20.37 -2.32 -10.72
N ARG A 406 19.11 -2.00 -11.06
CA ARG A 406 18.06 -1.71 -10.06
C ARG A 406 17.84 -2.87 -9.09
N PHE A 407 18.14 -4.10 -9.53
CA PHE A 407 18.04 -5.33 -8.74
C PHE A 407 19.38 -5.78 -8.15
N ALA A 408 20.37 -4.89 -8.06
CA ALA A 408 21.59 -5.19 -7.33
C ALA A 408 21.28 -5.66 -5.89
N PRO A 409 21.99 -6.70 -5.39
CA PRO A 409 21.90 -7.12 -4.00
C PRO A 409 22.26 -5.98 -3.05
N SER A 410 21.52 -5.83 -1.96
CA SER A 410 21.87 -4.91 -0.88
C SER A 410 23.18 -5.33 -0.21
N GLU A 411 23.86 -4.37 0.43
CA GLU A 411 25.10 -4.65 1.16
C GLU A 411 24.86 -5.58 2.35
N THR A 412 23.69 -5.45 2.98
CA THR A 412 23.22 -6.30 4.07
C THR A 412 22.94 -7.70 3.58
N LEU A 413 22.35 -7.90 2.39
CA LEU A 413 22.18 -9.25 1.83
C LEU A 413 23.53 -9.93 1.61
N LYS A 414 24.50 -9.22 1.03
CA LYS A 414 25.87 -9.72 0.84
C LYS A 414 26.52 -10.10 2.17
N ARG A 415 26.36 -9.25 3.20
CA ARG A 415 26.87 -9.51 4.56
C ARG A 415 26.20 -10.73 5.20
N LEU A 416 24.88 -10.85 5.14
CA LEU A 416 24.13 -11.98 5.69
C LEU A 416 24.52 -13.31 5.02
N ALA A 417 24.73 -13.30 3.70
CA ALA A 417 25.18 -14.48 2.97
C ALA A 417 26.62 -14.87 3.35
N LYS A 418 27.52 -13.90 3.50
CA LYS A 418 28.93 -14.13 3.83
C LYS A 418 29.16 -14.56 5.28
N ASP A 419 28.61 -13.79 6.22
CA ASP A 419 28.94 -13.91 7.65
C ASP A 419 27.95 -14.82 8.40
N GLY A 420 26.80 -15.12 7.76
CA GLY A 420 25.67 -15.74 8.40
C GLY A 420 24.86 -14.74 9.26
N GLY A 421 23.57 -15.01 9.39
CA GLY A 421 22.65 -14.17 10.14
C GLY A 421 21.22 -14.43 9.70
N ARG A 422 20.28 -13.69 10.31
CA ARG A 422 18.86 -13.76 9.98
C ARG A 422 18.35 -12.42 9.47
N PHE A 423 17.49 -12.46 8.47
CA PHE A 423 16.75 -11.33 7.95
C PHE A 423 15.89 -10.67 9.04
N THR A 424 15.27 -11.45 9.94
CA THR A 424 14.48 -10.90 11.06
C THR A 424 15.31 -10.24 12.15
N GLU A 425 16.62 -10.52 12.21
CA GLU A 425 17.53 -9.97 13.23
C GLU A 425 18.27 -8.71 12.75
N VAL A 426 18.04 -8.30 11.49
CA VAL A 426 18.63 -7.08 10.94
C VAL A 426 18.09 -5.87 11.70
N GLN A 427 19.00 -5.19 12.38
CA GLN A 427 18.75 -3.86 12.96
C GLN A 427 18.85 -2.82 11.84
N PRO A 428 17.98 -1.79 11.81
CA PRO A 428 18.21 -0.64 10.94
C PRO A 428 19.56 -0.01 11.31
N GLY A 429 20.32 0.39 10.29
CA GLY A 429 21.69 0.92 10.43
C GLY A 429 21.76 2.26 11.13
#